data_AF-A0A2N5ME72-F1
#
_entry.id   AF-A0A2N5ME72-F1
#
_cell.length_a   1.000
_cell.length_b   1.000
_cell.length_c   1.000
_cell.angle_alpha   90.00
_cell.angle_beta   90.00
_cell.angle_gamma   90.00
#
_symmetry.space_group_name_H-M   'P 1'
#
loop_
_entity.id
_entity.type
_entity.pdbx_description
1 polymer ?
#
loop_
_entity_poly.entity_id
_entity_poly.type
_entity_poly.pdbx_seq_one_letter_code
_entity_poly.pdbx_strand_id
1 'polypeptide(L)'
;MTLTVQFYTLLAMIGMGSYFGAALDTYNRFLQRSKRKSWIVFINDFLFWIVQGLIIFYVLFLVNEGELRLYSFVALFCGFSAYQALMKGVFLKCLEAVIHLIIVTANFFIKSFQTLIYHPIKWLVSGIILLITGLVKGIYSLFCWFLKMIYSVVKIITKPIIWIFTEVWNLLPKSVTKNIGKIYNRITGFFYKIKKFIKRTVEKWRNK
;
A
#
# COMPACT_ATOMS: atom_id res chain seq x y z
N MET A 1 12.69 22.04 -63.31
CA MET A 1 13.23 21.20 -62.22
C MET A 1 14.50 20.51 -62.66
N THR A 2 15.58 20.57 -61.86
CA THR A 2 16.81 19.83 -62.12
C THR A 2 16.67 18.37 -61.68
N LEU A 3 17.45 17.48 -62.28
CA LEU A 3 17.45 16.04 -61.99
C LEU A 3 17.84 15.74 -60.52
N THR A 4 18.64 16.62 -59.92
CA THR A 4 19.01 16.58 -58.51
C THR A 4 17.83 16.77 -57.55
N VAL A 5 16.92 17.71 -57.85
CA VAL A 5 15.71 17.95 -57.04
C VAL A 5 14.77 16.75 -57.12
N GLN A 6 14.68 16.09 -58.28
CA GLN A 6 13.86 14.88 -58.44
C GLN A 6 14.39 13.71 -57.61
N PHE A 7 15.71 13.47 -57.60
CA PHE A 7 16.31 12.45 -56.75
C PHE A 7 16.13 12.76 -55.26
N TYR A 8 16.30 14.02 -54.87
CA TYR A 8 16.09 14.44 -53.48
C TYR A 8 14.64 14.25 -53.04
N THR A 9 13.68 14.60 -53.90
CA THR A 9 12.25 14.33 -53.69
C THR A 9 11.97 12.85 -53.53
N LEU A 10 12.53 12.02 -54.40
CA LEU A 10 12.32 10.57 -54.37
C LEU A 10 12.86 9.95 -53.06
N LEU A 11 14.07 10.33 -52.65
CA LEU A 11 14.67 9.85 -51.39
C LEU A 11 13.88 10.35 -50.17
N ALA A 12 13.46 11.62 -50.17
CA ALA A 12 12.61 12.17 -49.11
C ALA A 12 11.27 11.42 -49.00
N MET A 13 10.63 11.07 -50.12
CA MET A 13 9.38 10.30 -50.12
C MET A 13 9.57 8.86 -49.65
N ILE A 14 10.68 8.22 -49.99
CA ILE A 14 11.05 6.89 -49.44
C ILE A 14 11.22 7.00 -47.92
N GLY A 15 11.97 8.00 -47.44
CA GLY A 15 12.16 8.25 -46.01
C GLY A 15 10.84 8.49 -45.28
N MET A 16 9.93 9.26 -45.88
CA MET A 16 8.59 9.50 -45.34
C MET A 16 7.73 8.24 -45.33
N GLY A 17 7.83 7.38 -46.34
CA GLY A 17 7.18 6.06 -46.34
C GLY A 17 7.69 5.17 -45.20
N SER A 18 9.00 5.17 -44.93
CA SER A 18 9.57 4.44 -43.80
C SER A 18 9.15 5.02 -42.45
N TYR A 19 9.15 6.35 -42.32
CA TYR A 19 8.64 7.05 -41.13
C TYR A 19 7.17 6.72 -40.88
N PHE A 20 6.34 6.73 -41.93
CA PHE A 20 4.93 6.37 -41.84
C PHE A 20 4.75 4.95 -41.29
N GLY A 21 5.55 3.99 -41.75
CA GLY A 21 5.55 2.63 -41.22
C GLY A 21 5.91 2.55 -39.73
N ALA A 22 6.97 3.26 -39.31
CA ALA A 22 7.37 3.33 -37.90
C ALA A 22 6.29 4.00 -37.02
N ALA A 23 5.69 5.09 -37.50
CA ALA A 23 4.62 5.80 -36.82
C ALA A 23 3.36 4.93 -36.67
N LEU A 24 3.01 4.17 -37.71
CA LEU A 24 1.86 3.25 -37.70
C LEU A 24 2.06 2.08 -36.72
N ASP A 25 3.25 1.48 -36.69
CA ASP A 25 3.58 0.43 -35.71
C ASP A 25 3.53 0.96 -34.27
N THR A 26 4.10 2.14 -34.04
CA THR A 26 4.05 2.83 -32.74
C THR A 26 2.61 3.09 -32.32
N TYR A 27 1.82 3.67 -33.21
CA TYR A 27 0.40 3.96 -32.98
C TYR A 27 -0.38 2.70 -32.62
N ASN A 28 -0.22 1.62 -33.38
CA ASN A 28 -0.89 0.35 -33.10
C ASN A 28 -0.52 -0.24 -31.73
N ARG A 29 0.75 -0.12 -31.30
CA ARG A 29 1.20 -0.59 -29.98
C ARG A 29 0.55 0.19 -28.83
N PHE A 30 0.40 1.52 -28.97
CA PHE A 30 -0.20 2.38 -27.95
C PHE A 30 -1.73 2.32 -27.91
N LEU A 31 -2.39 2.15 -29.06
CA LEU A 31 -3.84 2.20 -29.14
C LEU A 31 -4.51 0.98 -28.48
N GLN A 32 -3.81 -0.17 -28.41
CA GLN A 32 -4.30 -1.45 -27.84
C GLN A 32 -5.78 -1.70 -28.18
N ARG A 33 -6.07 -1.87 -29.47
CA ARG A 33 -7.41 -1.86 -30.07
C ARG A 33 -8.45 -2.72 -29.34
N SER A 34 -8.03 -3.84 -28.74
CA SER A 34 -8.92 -4.76 -28.00
C SER A 34 -9.44 -4.21 -26.66
N LYS A 35 -8.73 -3.26 -26.02
CA LYS A 35 -9.11 -2.74 -24.70
C LYS A 35 -9.85 -1.41 -24.73
N ARG A 36 -9.82 -0.70 -25.87
CA ARG A 36 -10.29 0.69 -25.99
C ARG A 36 -11.67 0.73 -26.67
N LYS A 37 -12.53 1.65 -26.22
CA LYS A 37 -13.87 1.84 -26.82
C LYS A 37 -13.75 2.21 -28.31
N SER A 38 -14.63 1.63 -29.14
CA SER A 38 -14.62 1.78 -30.60
C SER A 38 -14.62 3.26 -31.06
N TRP A 39 -15.42 4.12 -30.42
CA TRP A 39 -15.45 5.55 -30.72
C TRP A 39 -14.11 6.27 -30.54
N ILE A 40 -13.33 5.90 -29.51
CA ILE A 40 -12.03 6.51 -29.26
C ILE A 40 -11.02 6.03 -30.30
N VAL A 41 -11.07 4.75 -30.68
CA VAL A 41 -10.24 4.20 -31.76
C VAL A 41 -10.53 4.92 -33.06
N PHE A 42 -11.81 5.13 -33.40
CA PHE A 42 -12.21 5.84 -34.61
C PHE A 42 -11.67 7.28 -34.68
N ILE A 43 -11.83 8.06 -33.60
CA ILE A 43 -11.34 9.45 -33.56
C ILE A 43 -9.81 9.49 -33.68
N ASN A 44 -9.10 8.60 -33.00
CA ASN A 44 -7.64 8.55 -33.07
C ASN A 44 -7.16 8.09 -34.46
N ASP A 45 -7.84 7.13 -35.10
CA ASP A 45 -7.51 6.68 -36.45
C ASP A 45 -7.67 7.84 -37.43
N PHE A 46 -8.79 8.57 -37.35
CA PHE A 46 -9.04 9.74 -38.17
C PHE A 46 -7.97 10.83 -37.98
N LEU A 47 -7.64 11.15 -36.72
CA LEU A 47 -6.62 12.14 -36.40
C LEU A 47 -5.22 11.70 -36.89
N PHE A 48 -4.89 10.41 -36.75
CA PHE A 48 -3.63 9.86 -37.22
C PHE A 48 -3.48 10.01 -38.72
N TRP A 49 -4.50 9.64 -39.50
CA TRP A 49 -4.47 9.77 -40.96
C TRP A 49 -4.37 11.22 -41.43
N ILE A 50 -5.07 12.16 -40.77
CA ILE A 50 -4.94 13.59 -41.05
C ILE A 50 -3.52 14.07 -40.79
N VAL A 51 -2.98 13.77 -39.60
CA VAL A 51 -1.63 14.22 -39.21
C VAL A 51 -0.59 13.64 -40.18
N GLN A 52 -0.67 12.35 -40.51
CA GLN A 52 0.27 11.73 -41.44
C GLN A 52 0.15 12.32 -42.85
N GLY A 53 -1.07 12.53 -43.34
CA GLY A 53 -1.31 13.18 -44.63
C GLY A 53 -0.71 14.59 -44.68
N LEU A 54 -0.91 15.39 -43.61
CA LEU A 54 -0.34 16.73 -43.49
C LEU A 54 1.19 16.71 -43.44
N ILE A 55 1.81 15.79 -42.68
CA ILE A 55 3.27 15.70 -42.60
C ILE A 55 3.86 15.31 -43.96
N ILE A 56 3.29 14.30 -44.63
CA ILE A 56 3.76 13.88 -45.97
C ILE A 56 3.61 15.02 -46.98
N PHE A 57 2.47 15.71 -46.97
CA PHE A 57 2.23 16.86 -47.83
C PHE A 57 3.19 18.02 -47.52
N TYR A 58 3.45 18.30 -46.25
CA TYR A 58 4.40 19.34 -45.83
C TYR A 58 5.82 19.06 -46.32
N VAL A 59 6.29 17.81 -46.20
CA VAL A 59 7.61 17.43 -46.70
C VAL A 59 7.65 17.50 -48.22
N LEU A 60 6.58 17.09 -48.91
CA LEU A 60 6.47 17.25 -50.36
C LEU A 60 6.48 18.74 -50.77
N PHE A 61 5.83 19.60 -49.98
CA PHE A 61 5.82 21.04 -50.19
C PHE A 61 7.21 21.65 -50.06
N LEU A 62 7.95 21.26 -49.03
CA LEU A 62 9.31 21.74 -48.79
C LEU A 62 10.29 21.33 -49.92
N VAL A 63 10.12 20.13 -50.46
CA VAL A 63 11.10 19.51 -51.36
C VAL A 63 10.78 19.73 -52.83
N ASN A 64 9.50 19.79 -53.19
CA ASN A 64 9.02 19.78 -54.58
C ASN A 64 7.93 20.83 -54.83
N GLU A 65 7.85 21.86 -53.98
CA GLU A 65 6.83 22.93 -54.01
C GLU A 65 5.38 22.41 -53.96
N GLY A 66 5.18 21.16 -53.53
CA GLY A 66 3.87 20.55 -53.38
C GLY A 66 3.35 19.94 -54.67
N GLU A 67 4.17 19.79 -55.70
CA GLU A 67 3.77 19.07 -56.91
C GLU A 67 3.58 17.58 -56.62
N LEU A 68 2.30 17.17 -56.59
CA LEU A 68 1.91 15.78 -56.46
C LEU A 68 2.13 15.05 -57.79
N ARG A 69 3.15 14.18 -57.83
CA ARG A 69 3.46 13.35 -58.99
C ARG A 69 3.32 11.87 -58.65
N LEU A 70 2.97 11.05 -59.64
CA LEU A 70 2.66 9.62 -59.45
C LEU A 70 3.87 8.84 -58.89
N TYR A 71 5.09 9.17 -59.32
CA TYR A 71 6.30 8.54 -58.79
C TYR A 71 6.56 8.85 -57.31
N SER A 72 6.07 9.97 -56.77
CA SER A 72 6.19 10.31 -55.34
C SER A 72 5.38 9.35 -54.48
N PHE A 73 4.19 8.95 -54.95
CA PHE A 73 3.39 7.92 -54.29
C PHE A 73 4.05 6.55 -54.37
N VAL A 74 4.61 6.18 -55.52
CA VAL A 74 5.36 4.92 -55.68
C VAL A 74 6.56 4.88 -54.74
N ALA A 75 7.32 5.98 -54.64
CA ALA A 75 8.44 6.12 -53.72
C ALA A 75 8.01 5.97 -52.24
N LEU A 76 6.86 6.55 -51.86
CA LEU A 76 6.28 6.40 -50.53
C LEU A 76 5.91 4.93 -50.22
N PHE A 77 5.22 4.25 -51.13
CA PHE A 77 4.87 2.83 -50.97
C PHE A 77 6.11 1.94 -50.93
N CYS A 78 7.12 2.25 -51.74
CA CYS A 78 8.40 1.55 -51.73
C CYS A 78 9.11 1.73 -50.37
N GLY A 79 9.18 2.95 -49.86
CA GLY A 79 9.78 3.24 -48.55
C GLY A 79 9.05 2.58 -47.38
N PHE A 80 7.71 2.53 -47.43
CA PHE A 80 6.90 1.80 -46.46
C PHE A 80 7.17 0.29 -46.52
N SER A 81 7.22 -0.28 -47.73
CA SER A 81 7.49 -1.71 -47.92
C SER A 81 8.90 -2.10 -47.47
N ALA A 82 9.89 -1.24 -47.76
CA ALA A 82 11.26 -1.41 -47.30
C ALA A 82 11.35 -1.41 -45.76
N TYR A 83 10.64 -0.48 -45.10
CA TYR A 83 10.54 -0.47 -43.65
C TYR A 83 9.93 -1.76 -43.11
N GLN A 84 8.80 -2.21 -43.69
CA GLN A 84 8.10 -3.43 -43.25
C GLN A 84 8.98 -4.67 -43.35
N ALA A 85 9.76 -4.79 -44.43
CA ALA A 85 10.59 -5.96 -44.70
C ALA A 85 11.90 -5.97 -43.89
N LEU A 86 12.59 -4.84 -43.77
CA LEU A 86 13.93 -4.79 -43.14
C LEU A 86 13.92 -4.27 -41.70
N MET A 87 13.13 -3.22 -41.41
CA MET A 87 13.31 -2.41 -40.20
C MET A 87 12.30 -2.70 -39.10
N LYS A 88 11.13 -3.27 -39.44
CA LYS A 88 10.06 -3.56 -38.49
C LYS A 88 10.52 -4.33 -37.26
N GLY A 89 11.28 -5.41 -37.47
CA GLY A 89 11.76 -6.27 -36.37
C GLY A 89 12.70 -5.54 -35.41
N VAL A 90 13.62 -4.72 -35.94
CA VAL A 90 14.56 -3.92 -35.15
C VAL A 90 13.83 -2.81 -34.41
N PHE A 91 12.92 -2.12 -35.10
CA PHE A 91 12.15 -1.02 -34.53
C PHE A 91 11.27 -1.47 -33.37
N LEU A 92 10.54 -2.59 -33.52
CA LEU A 92 9.71 -3.13 -32.44
C LEU A 92 10.52 -3.56 -31.22
N LYS A 93 11.71 -4.17 -31.43
CA LYS A 93 12.62 -4.53 -30.33
C LYS A 93 13.15 -3.28 -29.63
N CYS A 94 13.52 -2.25 -30.37
CA CYS A 94 13.96 -0.97 -29.81
C CYS A 94 12.84 -0.31 -29.00
N LEU A 95 11.62 -0.26 -29.56
CA LEU A 95 10.46 0.29 -28.90
C LEU A 95 10.15 -0.44 -27.58
N GLU A 96 10.20 -1.76 -27.58
CA GLU A 96 10.00 -2.58 -26.39
C GLU A 96 11.11 -2.38 -25.35
N ALA A 97 12.36 -2.28 -25.78
CA ALA A 97 13.48 -1.96 -24.90
C ALA A 97 13.30 -0.59 -24.24
N VAL A 98 12.85 0.42 -24.99
CA VAL A 98 12.56 1.77 -24.45
C VAL A 98 11.42 1.72 -23.45
N ILE A 99 10.31 1.03 -23.77
CA ILE A 99 9.17 0.88 -22.85
C ILE A 99 9.61 0.16 -21.57
N HIS A 100 10.37 -0.93 -21.70
CA HIS A 100 10.87 -1.67 -20.56
C HIS A 100 11.81 -0.84 -19.71
N LEU A 101 12.71 -0.06 -20.32
CA LEU A 101 13.60 0.86 -19.63
C LEU A 101 12.80 1.88 -18.80
N ILE A 102 11.78 2.51 -19.40
CA ILE A 102 10.92 3.46 -18.69
C ILE A 102 10.22 2.80 -17.49
N ILE A 103 9.67 1.59 -17.66
CA ILE A 103 8.99 0.85 -16.59
C ILE A 103 9.97 0.49 -15.47
N VAL A 104 11.17 0.01 -15.82
CA VAL A 104 12.20 -0.34 -14.84
C VAL A 104 12.64 0.90 -14.07
N THR A 105 12.87 2.01 -14.77
CA THR A 105 13.22 3.29 -14.14
C THR A 105 12.12 3.78 -13.21
N ALA A 106 10.86 3.78 -13.64
CA ALA A 106 9.73 4.19 -12.79
C ALA A 106 9.57 3.30 -11.55
N ASN A 107 9.65 1.98 -11.72
CA ASN A 107 9.60 1.03 -10.61
C ASN A 107 10.80 1.17 -9.67
N PHE A 108 11.98 1.49 -10.21
CA PHE A 108 13.16 1.79 -9.40
C PHE A 108 12.90 3.00 -8.50
N PHE A 109 12.34 4.09 -9.03
CA PHE A 109 11.99 5.25 -8.22
C PHE A 109 10.95 4.94 -7.15
N ILE A 110 9.87 4.22 -7.50
CA ILE A 110 8.81 3.85 -6.54
C ILE A 110 9.37 2.95 -5.43
N LYS A 111 10.15 1.93 -5.78
CA LYS A 111 10.76 1.02 -4.80
C LYS A 111 11.79 1.72 -3.92
N SER A 112 12.59 2.61 -4.49
CA SER A 112 13.53 3.44 -3.74
C SER A 112 12.80 4.33 -2.75
N PHE A 113 11.73 5.00 -3.17
CA PHE A 113 10.91 5.84 -2.29
C PHE A 113 10.24 5.03 -1.18
N GLN A 114 9.68 3.86 -1.52
CA GLN A 114 9.05 2.97 -0.54
C GLN A 114 10.07 2.46 0.48
N THR A 115 11.25 1.99 0.06
CA THR A 115 12.30 1.55 0.98
C THR A 115 12.81 2.71 1.83
N LEU A 116 12.98 3.89 1.25
CA LEU A 116 13.50 5.05 1.96
C LEU A 116 12.51 5.60 3.00
N ILE A 117 11.20 5.41 2.82
CA ILE A 117 10.18 6.03 3.71
C ILE A 117 9.47 4.99 4.57
N TYR A 118 9.04 3.85 4.01
CA TYR A 118 8.29 2.85 4.77
C TYR A 118 9.13 2.16 5.84
N HIS A 119 10.37 1.79 5.51
CA HIS A 119 11.26 1.11 6.47
C HIS A 119 11.62 1.98 7.69
N PRO A 120 12.06 3.25 7.54
CA PRO A 120 12.38 4.07 8.71
C PRO A 120 11.14 4.41 9.54
N ILE A 121 9.99 4.65 8.93
CA ILE A 121 8.75 4.90 9.69
C ILE A 121 8.39 3.67 10.54
N LYS A 122 8.46 2.47 9.95
CA LYS A 122 8.19 1.24 10.71
C LYS A 122 9.17 1.06 11.86
N TRP A 123 10.45 1.33 11.64
CA TRP A 123 11.48 1.24 12.67
C TRP A 123 11.24 2.26 13.81
N LEU A 124 10.87 3.50 13.47
CA LEU A 124 10.52 4.54 14.44
C LEU A 124 9.30 4.15 15.28
N VAL A 125 8.23 3.65 14.64
CA VAL A 125 7.01 3.20 15.34
C VAL A 125 7.32 2.04 16.27
N SER A 126 8.11 1.05 15.81
CA SER A 126 8.56 -0.06 16.67
C SER A 126 9.38 0.43 17.86
N GLY A 127 10.27 1.42 17.67
CA GLY A 127 11.03 2.04 18.75
C GLY A 127 10.14 2.70 19.80
N ILE A 128 9.14 3.47 19.37
CA ILE A 128 8.18 4.14 20.27
C ILE A 128 7.37 3.10 21.07
N ILE A 129 6.87 2.04 20.43
CA ILE A 129 6.12 0.98 21.12
C ILE A 129 6.99 0.29 22.17
N LEU A 130 8.27 0.05 21.87
CA LEU A 130 9.21 -0.59 22.78
C LEU A 130 9.50 0.30 24.00
N LEU A 131 9.62 1.61 23.81
CA LEU A 131 9.74 2.58 24.90
C LEU A 131 8.48 2.60 25.79
N ILE A 132 7.29 2.69 25.21
CA ILE A 132 6.03 2.72 25.96
C ILE A 132 5.86 1.43 26.78
N THR A 133 6.07 0.26 26.15
CA THR A 133 5.94 -1.02 26.85
C THR A 133 7.01 -1.20 27.94
N GLY A 134 8.21 -0.67 27.74
CA GLY A 134 9.25 -0.61 28.77
C GLY A 134 8.83 0.23 29.98
N LEU A 135 8.27 1.43 29.75
CA LEU A 135 7.79 2.32 30.81
C LEU A 135 6.64 1.69 31.59
N VAL A 136 5.64 1.10 30.91
CA VAL A 136 4.51 0.44 31.57
C VAL A 136 4.98 -0.72 32.45
N LYS A 137 5.89 -1.57 31.94
CA LYS A 137 6.46 -2.66 32.75
C LYS A 137 7.27 -2.13 33.93
N GLY A 138 8.03 -1.05 33.75
CA GLY A 138 8.79 -0.40 34.82
C GLY A 138 7.88 0.10 35.94
N ILE A 139 6.83 0.85 35.58
CA ILE A 139 5.85 1.37 36.54
C ILE A 139 5.10 0.24 37.25
N TYR A 140 4.66 -0.78 36.52
CA TYR A 140 3.98 -1.93 37.11
C TYR A 140 4.88 -2.70 38.08
N SER A 141 6.15 -2.90 37.74
CA SER A 141 7.13 -3.54 38.61
C SER A 141 7.31 -2.77 39.91
N LEU A 142 7.47 -1.44 39.84
CA LEU A 142 7.57 -0.57 41.01
C LEU A 142 6.32 -0.63 41.88
N PHE A 143 5.13 -0.57 41.26
CA PHE A 143 3.86 -0.62 41.97
C PHE A 143 3.64 -1.97 42.69
N CYS A 144 3.93 -3.09 42.02
CA CYS A 144 3.89 -4.41 42.66
C CYS A 144 4.89 -4.53 43.81
N TRP A 145 6.09 -3.95 43.67
CA TRP A 145 7.09 -3.94 44.74
C TRP A 145 6.60 -3.15 45.96
N PHE A 146 5.99 -1.98 45.73
CA PHE A 146 5.34 -1.18 46.77
C PHE A 146 4.22 -1.92 47.49
N LEU A 147 3.30 -2.55 46.75
CA LEU A 147 2.23 -3.35 47.35
C LEU A 147 2.79 -4.51 48.18
N LYS A 148 3.84 -5.17 47.70
CA LYS A 148 4.51 -6.26 48.42
C LYS A 148 5.16 -5.76 49.71
N MET A 149 5.72 -4.55 49.70
CA MET A 149 6.26 -3.89 50.88
C MET A 149 5.17 -3.61 51.91
N ILE A 150 4.06 -2.98 51.50
CA ILE A 150 2.91 -2.71 52.38
C ILE A 150 2.33 -4.00 52.95
N TYR A 151 2.11 -5.02 52.11
CA TYR A 151 1.62 -6.31 52.56
C TYR A 151 2.55 -6.96 53.59
N SER A 152 3.87 -6.82 53.41
CA SER A 152 4.85 -7.36 54.37
C SER A 152 4.75 -6.67 55.72
N VAL A 153 4.59 -5.34 55.75
CA VAL A 153 4.40 -4.56 56.99
C VAL A 153 3.08 -4.93 57.68
N VAL A 154 1.98 -4.97 56.94
CA VAL A 154 0.66 -5.35 57.49
C VAL A 154 0.71 -6.78 58.04
N LYS A 155 1.36 -7.71 57.34
CA LYS A 155 1.52 -9.10 57.80
C LYS A 155 2.37 -9.18 59.07
N ILE A 156 3.40 -8.35 59.20
CA ILE A 156 4.21 -8.26 60.43
C ILE A 156 3.39 -7.76 61.61
N ILE A 157 2.50 -6.79 61.42
CA ILE A 157 1.66 -6.20 62.49
C ILE A 157 0.48 -7.10 62.88
N THR A 158 -0.16 -7.74 61.90
CA THR A 158 -1.34 -8.57 62.14
C THR A 158 -1.02 -9.88 62.85
N LYS A 159 0.16 -10.46 62.61
CA LYS A 159 0.62 -11.68 63.29
C LYS A 159 0.63 -11.59 64.84
N PRO A 160 1.25 -10.59 65.47
CA PRO A 160 1.26 -10.46 66.93
C PRO A 160 -0.14 -10.14 67.48
N ILE A 161 -0.95 -9.36 66.76
CA ILE A 161 -2.33 -9.07 67.17
C ILE A 161 -3.18 -10.35 67.20
N ILE A 162 -3.09 -11.18 66.16
CA ILE A 162 -3.81 -12.46 66.11
C ILE A 162 -3.33 -13.40 67.21
N TRP A 163 -2.03 -13.41 67.51
CA TRP A 163 -1.48 -14.22 68.60
C TRP A 163 -2.02 -13.78 69.97
N ILE A 164 -1.98 -12.49 70.27
CA ILE A 164 -2.54 -11.92 71.50
C ILE A 164 -4.05 -12.20 71.61
N PHE A 165 -4.80 -12.03 70.51
CA PHE A 165 -6.25 -12.28 70.50
C PHE A 165 -6.59 -13.76 70.72
N THR A 166 -5.78 -14.67 70.18
CA THR A 166 -5.95 -16.12 70.37
C THR A 166 -5.66 -16.51 71.83
N GLU A 167 -4.64 -15.91 72.43
CA GLU A 167 -4.30 -16.15 73.84
C GLU A 167 -5.41 -15.65 74.78
N VAL A 168 -5.94 -14.46 74.52
CA VAL A 168 -7.10 -13.92 75.26
C VAL A 168 -8.35 -14.77 75.03
N TRP A 169 -8.56 -15.32 73.83
CA TRP A 169 -9.69 -16.19 73.53
C TRP A 169 -9.69 -17.50 74.31
N ASN A 170 -8.51 -18.06 74.60
CA ASN A 170 -8.36 -19.27 75.42
C ASN A 170 -8.63 -19.04 76.91
N LEU A 171 -8.49 -17.80 77.40
CA LEU A 171 -8.71 -17.42 78.80
C LEU A 171 -10.15 -17.01 79.11
N LEU A 172 -11.02 -16.86 78.11
CA LEU A 172 -12.40 -16.41 78.29
C LEU A 172 -13.37 -17.57 78.64
N PRO A 173 -14.29 -17.38 79.61
CA PRO A 173 -15.24 -18.41 80.02
C PRO A 173 -16.26 -18.76 78.91
N LYS A 174 -16.68 -20.04 78.85
CA LYS A 174 -17.53 -20.65 77.80
C LYS A 174 -18.84 -19.92 77.47
N SER A 175 -19.30 -19.02 78.33
CA SER A 175 -20.52 -18.22 78.13
C SER A 175 -20.32 -17.10 77.10
N VAL A 176 -19.12 -16.50 77.02
CA VAL A 176 -18.81 -15.41 76.10
C VAL A 176 -18.59 -15.94 74.67
N THR A 177 -17.91 -17.07 74.53
CA THR A 177 -17.70 -17.74 73.24
C THR A 177 -19.02 -18.20 72.58
N LYS A 178 -20.03 -18.57 73.37
CA LYS A 178 -21.37 -18.94 72.85
C LYS A 178 -22.15 -17.75 72.29
N ASN A 179 -22.04 -16.56 72.90
CA ASN A 179 -22.69 -15.34 72.41
C ASN A 179 -21.99 -14.79 71.17
N ILE A 180 -20.65 -14.80 71.14
CA ILE A 180 -19.90 -14.38 69.96
C ILE A 180 -20.06 -15.39 68.82
N GLY A 181 -20.16 -16.70 69.12
CA GLY A 181 -20.52 -17.72 68.12
C GLY A 181 -21.89 -17.49 67.48
N LYS A 182 -22.89 -17.00 68.24
CA LYS A 182 -24.18 -16.55 67.68
C LYS A 182 -24.01 -15.33 66.77
N ILE A 183 -23.20 -14.36 67.17
CA ILE A 183 -22.91 -13.16 66.35
C ILE A 183 -22.18 -13.56 65.07
N TYR A 184 -21.19 -14.44 65.15
CA TYR A 184 -20.46 -14.99 64.02
C TYR A 184 -21.38 -15.72 63.04
N ASN A 185 -22.28 -16.57 63.52
CA ASN A 185 -23.27 -17.24 62.67
C ASN A 185 -24.25 -16.25 62.03
N ARG A 186 -24.61 -15.17 62.73
CA ARG A 186 -25.47 -14.11 62.19
C ARG A 186 -24.78 -13.33 61.07
N ILE A 187 -23.51 -12.98 61.28
CA ILE A 187 -22.67 -12.27 60.32
C ILE A 187 -22.40 -13.17 59.09
N THR A 188 -22.06 -14.44 59.31
CA THR A 188 -21.86 -15.42 58.22
C THR A 188 -23.12 -15.61 57.38
N GLY A 189 -24.30 -15.68 58.02
CA GLY A 189 -25.59 -15.73 57.31
C GLY A 189 -25.88 -14.47 56.49
N PHE A 190 -25.51 -13.29 57.01
CA PHE A 190 -25.64 -12.02 56.30
C PHE A 190 -24.72 -11.96 55.07
N PHE A 191 -23.44 -12.34 55.22
CA PHE A 191 -22.49 -12.43 54.11
C PHE A 191 -22.92 -13.45 53.04
N TYR A 192 -23.48 -14.59 53.43
CA TYR A 192 -24.03 -15.56 52.48
C TYR A 192 -25.19 -14.99 51.67
N LYS A 193 -26.08 -14.21 52.34
CA LYS A 193 -27.18 -13.50 51.68
C LYS A 193 -26.67 -12.48 50.66
N ILE A 194 -25.68 -11.67 51.04
CA ILE A 194 -25.04 -10.70 50.14
C ILE A 194 -24.40 -11.41 48.94
N LYS A 195 -23.62 -12.48 49.16
CA LYS A 195 -23.00 -13.26 48.10
C LYS A 195 -24.04 -13.83 47.11
N LYS A 196 -25.17 -14.32 47.63
CA LYS A 196 -26.28 -14.82 46.81
C LYS A 196 -26.95 -13.70 46.01
N PHE A 197 -27.10 -12.52 46.60
CA PHE A 197 -27.66 -11.35 45.93
C PHE A 197 -26.76 -10.84 44.79
N ILE A 198 -25.46 -10.75 45.05
CA ILE A 198 -24.46 -10.39 44.04
C ILE A 198 -24.48 -11.41 42.89
N LYS A 199 -24.44 -12.72 43.20
CA LYS A 199 -24.47 -13.78 42.18
C LYS A 199 -25.71 -13.69 41.27
N ARG A 200 -26.90 -13.50 41.86
CA ARG A 200 -28.15 -13.31 41.10
C ARG A 200 -28.12 -12.07 40.21
N THR A 201 -27.55 -10.98 40.71
CA THR A 201 -27.47 -9.72 39.96
C THR A 201 -26.51 -9.85 38.77
N VAL A 202 -25.37 -10.53 38.97
CA VAL A 202 -24.41 -10.84 37.90
C VAL A 202 -25.00 -11.79 36.85
N GLU A 203 -25.73 -12.84 37.25
CA GLU A 203 -26.40 -13.75 36.30
C GLU A 203 -27.49 -13.04 35.48
N LYS A 204 -28.27 -12.13 36.09
CA LYS A 204 -29.24 -11.30 35.37
C LYS A 204 -28.60 -10.36 34.34
N TRP A 205 -27.45 -9.79 34.67
CA TRP A 205 -26.70 -8.91 33.76
C TRP A 205 -26.02 -9.68 32.62
N ARG A 206 -25.69 -10.98 32.80
CA ARG A 206 -25.03 -11.80 31.78
C ARG A 206 -26.00 -12.42 30.76
N ASN A 207 -27.29 -12.49 31.09
CA ASN A 207 -28.33 -13.09 30.23
C ASN A 207 -29.17 -12.03 29.48
N LYS A 208 -28.73 -10.77 29.45
CA LYS A 208 -29.34 -9.66 28.71
C LYS A 208 -28.29 -9.10 27.75
#